data_AF-A0A2G9S5V3-F1
#
_entry.id   AF-A0A2G9S5V3-F1
#
_cell.length_a   1.000
_cell.length_b   1.000
_cell.length_c   1.000
_cell.angle_alpha   90.00
_cell.angle_beta   90.00
_cell.angle_gamma   90.00
#
_symmetry.space_group_name_H-M   'P 1'
#
loop_
_entity.id
_entity.type
_entity.pdbx_description
1 polymer ?
#
loop_
_entity_poly.entity_id
_entity_poly.type
_entity_poly.pdbx_seq_one_letter_code
_entity_poly.pdbx_strand_id
1 'polypeptide(L)'
;MQLECIARDAELVEKSLADLKRLGDLLHSSCTSAMQEFEEQLKENPTDGKGPGKRRGPTIKISGVQVNVKAIIQHEEDFEILSKAIPKDAEEKKKFRLSSRVKAAHFDVDWTVEEDSRLLLGIVEHGYGNWELIKSDPELQLADKILPGETEKKPQAKHLQTRSDYLLKLLKKEVEKKESGQGDEVCN
;
A
#
# COMPACT_ATOMS: atom_id res chain seq x y z
N MET A 1 7.05 -6.92 -8.86
CA MET A 1 8.02 -5.92 -8.35
C MET A 1 8.47 -5.01 -9.49
N GLN A 2 8.14 -3.72 -9.44
CA GLN A 2 8.65 -2.72 -10.37
C GLN A 2 10.05 -2.27 -9.91
N LEU A 3 11.08 -3.05 -10.23
CA LEU A 3 12.44 -2.84 -9.70
C LEU A 3 13.07 -1.49 -10.10
N GLU A 4 12.77 -0.99 -11.29
CA GLU A 4 13.30 0.29 -11.78
C GLU A 4 12.73 1.50 -11.02
N CYS A 5 11.44 1.45 -10.67
CA CYS A 5 10.81 2.48 -9.87
C CYS A 5 11.41 2.51 -8.45
N ILE A 6 11.58 1.34 -7.84
CA ILE A 6 12.23 1.20 -6.52
C ILE A 6 13.68 1.71 -6.57
N ALA A 7 14.43 1.40 -7.63
CA ALA A 7 15.79 1.87 -7.79
C ALA A 7 15.88 3.39 -7.88
N ARG A 8 14.94 4.03 -8.58
CA ARG A 8 14.87 5.49 -8.70
C ARG A 8 14.55 6.15 -7.37
N ASP A 9 13.53 5.63 -6.69
CA ASP A 9 13.05 6.13 -5.40
C ASP A 9 14.11 6.04 -4.30
N ALA A 10 14.81 4.90 -4.24
CA ALA A 10 15.86 4.66 -3.27
C ALA A 10 17.23 5.26 -3.66
N GLU A 11 17.31 6.02 -4.75
CA GLU A 11 18.56 6.58 -5.29
C GLU A 11 19.63 5.49 -5.62
N LEU A 12 19.18 4.30 -6.05
CA LEU A 12 20.00 3.13 -6.39
C LEU A 12 20.08 2.84 -7.89
N VAL A 13 19.81 3.84 -8.75
CA VAL A 13 19.82 3.69 -10.23
C VAL A 13 21.14 3.18 -10.80
N GLU A 14 22.23 3.32 -10.05
CA GLU A 14 23.56 2.83 -10.38
C GLU A 14 23.78 1.33 -10.08
N LYS A 15 22.85 0.68 -9.36
CA LYS A 15 22.95 -0.75 -9.00
C LYS A 15 22.30 -1.62 -10.07
N SER A 16 22.82 -2.84 -10.23
CA SER A 16 22.25 -3.78 -11.18
C SER A 16 20.86 -4.24 -10.76
N LEU A 17 19.96 -4.40 -11.73
CA LEU A 17 18.62 -4.97 -11.47
C LEU A 17 18.71 -6.36 -10.84
N ALA A 18 19.75 -7.14 -11.15
CA ALA A 18 19.99 -8.45 -10.55
C ALA A 18 20.29 -8.35 -9.05
N ASP A 19 21.11 -7.38 -8.62
CA ASP A 19 21.41 -7.17 -7.20
C ASP A 19 20.19 -6.66 -6.43
N LEU A 20 19.43 -5.73 -7.02
CA LEU A 20 18.18 -5.23 -6.44
C LEU A 20 17.15 -6.35 -6.29
N LYS A 21 17.01 -7.20 -7.31
CA LYS A 21 16.15 -8.38 -7.24
C LYS A 21 16.59 -9.33 -6.14
N ARG A 22 17.89 -9.65 -6.06
CA ARG A 22 18.43 -10.54 -5.01
C ARG A 22 18.16 -9.99 -3.60
N LEU A 23 18.30 -8.69 -3.40
CA LEU A 23 18.01 -8.06 -2.12
C LEU A 23 16.51 -8.09 -1.79
N GLY A 24 15.65 -7.79 -2.77
CA GLY A 24 14.20 -7.89 -2.61
C GLY A 24 13.74 -9.30 -2.28
N ASP A 25 14.26 -10.31 -3.00
CA ASP A 25 13.96 -11.73 -2.76
C ASP A 25 14.42 -12.14 -1.35
N LEU A 26 15.63 -11.71 -0.92
CA LEU A 26 16.15 -11.98 0.42
C LEU A 26 15.30 -11.34 1.52
N LEU A 27 14.87 -10.09 1.32
CA LEU A 27 14.02 -9.37 2.26
C LEU A 27 12.69 -10.10 2.41
N HIS A 28 12.03 -10.41 1.30
CA HIS A 28 10.76 -11.11 1.29
C HIS A 28 10.87 -12.49 1.94
N SER A 29 11.87 -13.30 1.55
CA SER A 29 12.05 -14.64 2.14
C SER A 29 12.30 -14.59 3.64
N SER A 30 13.14 -13.64 4.09
CA SER A 30 13.47 -13.49 5.51
C SER A 30 12.27 -13.04 6.33
N CYS A 31 11.45 -12.13 5.79
CA CYS A 31 10.21 -11.69 6.43
C CYS A 31 9.21 -12.85 6.54
N THR A 32 8.99 -13.60 5.45
CA THR A 32 8.04 -14.72 5.43
C THR A 32 8.44 -15.81 6.41
N SER A 33 9.70 -16.24 6.41
CA SER A 33 10.20 -17.25 7.36
C SER A 33 10.07 -16.79 8.81
N ALA A 34 10.48 -15.55 9.11
CA ALA A 34 10.40 -15.02 10.48
C ALA A 34 8.97 -14.86 10.98
N MET A 35 8.02 -14.55 10.08
CA MET A 35 6.60 -14.49 10.43
C MET A 35 6.04 -15.88 10.73
N GLN A 36 6.36 -16.87 9.90
CA GLN A 36 5.93 -18.25 10.11
C GLN A 36 6.44 -18.82 11.44
N GLU A 37 7.73 -18.68 11.73
CA GLU A 37 8.32 -19.12 13.00
C GLU A 37 7.65 -18.44 14.21
N PHE A 38 7.34 -17.14 14.07
CA PHE A 38 6.66 -16.39 15.12
C PHE A 38 5.23 -16.90 15.34
N GLU A 39 4.48 -17.22 14.28
CA GLU A 39 3.14 -17.80 14.39
C GLU A 39 3.14 -19.22 14.98
N GLU A 40 4.13 -20.05 14.61
CA GLU A 40 4.30 -21.39 15.17
C GLU A 40 4.59 -21.32 16.67
N GLN A 41 5.49 -20.43 17.11
CA GLN A 41 5.76 -20.21 18.53
C GLN A 41 4.52 -19.76 19.31
N LEU A 42 3.68 -18.91 18.71
CA LEU A 42 2.42 -18.49 19.33
C LEU A 42 1.38 -19.61 19.44
N LYS A 43 1.36 -20.55 18.48
CA LYS A 43 0.49 -21.73 18.53
C LYS A 43 0.95 -22.71 19.61
N GLU A 44 2.24 -22.94 19.73
CA GLU A 44 2.83 -23.84 20.73
C GLU A 44 2.73 -23.26 22.15
N ASN A 45 2.91 -21.95 22.31
CA ASN A 45 2.84 -21.25 23.60
C ASN A 45 1.84 -20.07 23.57
N PRO A 46 0.53 -20.33 23.69
CA PRO A 46 -0.51 -19.29 23.58
C PRO A 46 -0.41 -18.15 24.62
N THR A 47 0.29 -18.39 25.73
CA THR A 47 0.56 -17.40 26.77
C THR A 47 1.56 -16.32 26.33
N ASP A 48 2.43 -16.61 25.37
CA ASP A 48 3.47 -15.69 24.89
C ASP A 48 2.93 -14.54 24.03
N GLY A 49 1.69 -14.66 23.54
CA GLY A 49 1.01 -13.63 22.74
C GLY A 49 0.45 -12.45 23.53
N LYS A 50 0.48 -12.48 24.86
CA LYS A 50 -0.24 -11.49 25.70
C LYS A 50 0.54 -10.21 26.03
N GLY A 51 1.78 -10.06 25.55
CA GLY A 51 2.63 -8.89 25.79
C GLY A 51 2.52 -7.78 24.74
N PRO A 52 2.66 -6.48 25.12
CA PRO A 52 2.58 -5.36 24.17
C PRO A 52 3.63 -5.40 23.05
N GLY A 53 4.82 -5.95 23.32
CA GLY A 53 5.88 -6.15 22.32
C GLY A 53 5.56 -7.26 21.31
N LYS A 54 4.86 -8.32 21.72
CA LYS A 54 4.50 -9.44 20.83
C LYS A 54 3.39 -9.09 19.84
N ARG A 55 2.50 -8.15 20.18
CA ARG A 55 1.48 -7.65 19.22
C ARG A 55 2.08 -6.98 17.98
N ARG A 56 3.31 -6.47 18.10
CA ARG A 56 4.04 -5.77 17.03
C ARG A 56 4.65 -6.73 16.00
N GLY A 57 4.67 -8.04 16.26
CA GLY A 57 5.26 -9.05 15.38
C GLY A 57 6.79 -9.16 15.52
N PRO A 58 7.42 -10.05 14.75
CA PRO A 58 8.86 -10.27 14.81
C PRO A 58 9.64 -9.11 14.18
N THR A 59 10.89 -8.95 14.61
CA THR A 59 11.86 -8.01 14.02
C THR A 59 13.11 -8.80 13.64
N ILE A 60 13.56 -8.61 12.40
CA ILE A 60 14.78 -9.25 11.88
C ILE A 60 15.85 -8.21 11.59
N LYS A 61 17.10 -8.64 11.45
CA LYS A 61 18.20 -7.79 10.98
C LYS A 61 18.68 -8.26 9.62
N ILE A 62 18.63 -7.39 8.62
CA ILE A 62 19.21 -7.64 7.30
C ILE A 62 20.36 -6.65 7.11
N SER A 63 21.58 -7.16 6.97
CA SER A 63 22.80 -6.35 6.79
C SER A 63 22.95 -5.23 7.83
N GLY A 64 22.54 -5.49 9.08
CA GLY A 64 22.59 -4.54 10.20
C GLY A 64 21.36 -3.64 10.36
N VAL A 65 20.46 -3.59 9.39
CA VAL A 65 19.21 -2.81 9.44
C VAL A 65 18.11 -3.63 10.12
N GLN A 66 17.46 -3.06 11.14
CA GLN A 66 16.30 -3.70 11.78
C GLN A 66 15.04 -3.50 10.95
N VAL A 67 14.32 -4.58 10.70
CA VAL A 67 13.10 -4.61 9.88
C VAL A 67 11.94 -5.13 10.71
N ASN A 68 10.84 -4.36 10.77
CA ASN A 68 9.59 -4.82 11.34
C ASN A 68 8.87 -5.72 10.33
N VAL A 69 8.93 -7.02 10.55
CA VAL A 69 8.43 -8.03 9.60
C VAL A 69 6.94 -7.87 9.33
N LYS A 70 6.15 -7.72 10.40
CA LYS A 70 4.69 -7.61 10.28
C LYS A 70 4.26 -6.39 9.48
N ALA A 71 4.96 -5.27 9.61
CA ALA A 71 4.67 -4.08 8.83
C ALA A 71 4.98 -4.29 7.34
N ILE A 72 6.11 -4.92 7.00
CA ILE A 72 6.47 -5.22 5.60
C ILE A 72 5.44 -6.14 4.96
N ILE A 73 5.11 -7.26 5.61
CA ILE A 73 4.11 -8.21 5.08
C ILE A 73 2.75 -7.54 4.90
N GLN A 74 2.31 -6.73 5.88
CA GLN A 74 1.03 -6.02 5.75
C GLN A 74 1.03 -5.05 4.56
N HIS A 75 2.13 -4.34 4.33
CA HIS A 75 2.23 -3.44 3.18
C HIS A 75 2.24 -4.21 1.85
N GLU A 76 2.95 -5.34 1.76
CA GLU A 76 2.92 -6.19 0.57
C GLU A 76 1.49 -6.65 0.23
N GLU A 77 0.75 -7.15 1.23
CA GLU A 77 -0.67 -7.52 1.06
C GLU A 77 -1.54 -6.35 0.61
N ASP A 78 -1.43 -5.20 1.28
CA ASP A 78 -2.27 -4.03 1.00
C ASP A 78 -2.06 -3.52 -0.43
N PHE A 79 -0.81 -3.48 -0.90
CA PHE A 79 -0.50 -3.06 -2.27
C PHE A 79 -0.79 -4.14 -3.32
N GLU A 80 -0.71 -5.42 -2.97
CA GLU A 80 -1.16 -6.50 -3.85
C GLU A 80 -2.66 -6.40 -4.11
N ILE A 81 -3.46 -6.15 -3.06
CA ILE A 81 -4.91 -5.93 -3.18
C ILE A 81 -5.19 -4.73 -4.07
N LEU A 82 -4.49 -3.61 -3.85
CA LEU A 82 -4.64 -2.42 -4.69
C LEU A 82 -4.33 -2.72 -6.16
N SER A 83 -3.22 -3.41 -6.42
CA SER A 83 -2.81 -3.77 -7.79
C SER A 83 -3.78 -4.74 -8.47
N LYS A 84 -4.49 -5.58 -7.71
CA LYS A 84 -5.54 -6.47 -8.25
C LYS A 84 -6.85 -5.73 -8.52
N ALA A 85 -7.16 -4.70 -7.72
CA ALA A 85 -8.38 -3.91 -7.86
C ALA A 85 -8.34 -2.96 -9.06
N ILE A 86 -7.15 -2.50 -9.46
CA ILE A 86 -6.98 -1.59 -10.60
C ILE A 86 -6.84 -2.40 -11.90
N PRO A 87 -7.63 -2.09 -12.96
CA PRO A 87 -7.52 -2.72 -14.26
C PRO A 87 -6.10 -2.63 -14.84
N LYS A 88 -5.71 -3.62 -15.66
CA LYS A 88 -4.41 -3.58 -16.36
C LYS A 88 -4.47 -2.76 -17.64
N ASP A 89 -5.63 -2.72 -18.29
CA ASP A 89 -5.85 -1.96 -19.52
C ASP A 89 -5.82 -0.45 -19.25
N ALA A 90 -5.13 0.29 -20.11
CA ALA A 90 -4.91 1.72 -19.93
C ALA A 90 -6.21 2.55 -20.01
N GLU A 91 -7.15 2.16 -20.88
CA GLU A 91 -8.42 2.87 -21.04
C GLU A 91 -9.40 2.53 -19.92
N GLU A 92 -9.37 1.30 -19.40
CA GLU A 92 -10.11 0.93 -18.20
C GLU A 92 -9.55 1.60 -16.94
N LYS A 93 -8.22 1.74 -16.82
CA LYS A 93 -7.58 2.47 -15.72
C LYS A 93 -8.05 3.92 -15.65
N LYS A 94 -8.13 4.61 -16.79
CA LYS A 94 -8.64 6.00 -16.84
C LYS A 94 -10.08 6.15 -16.34
N LYS A 95 -10.85 5.05 -16.38
CA LYS A 95 -12.24 4.97 -15.92
C LYS A 95 -12.36 4.34 -14.54
N PHE A 96 -11.25 3.92 -13.92
CA PHE A 96 -11.25 3.31 -12.61
C PHE A 96 -11.87 4.28 -11.60
N ARG A 97 -12.83 3.77 -10.85
CA ARG A 97 -13.51 4.51 -9.81
C ARG A 97 -13.78 3.60 -8.63
N LEU A 98 -13.48 4.09 -7.43
CA LEU A 98 -13.84 3.40 -6.21
C LEU A 98 -15.36 3.23 -6.15
N SER A 99 -15.84 2.00 -5.95
CA SER A 99 -17.28 1.71 -5.80
C SER A 99 -17.80 2.00 -4.39
N SER A 100 -16.90 2.10 -3.41
CA SER A 100 -17.26 2.12 -2.01
C SER A 100 -17.59 3.53 -1.50
N ARG A 101 -18.51 3.59 -0.53
CA ARG A 101 -18.86 4.85 0.13
C ARG A 101 -17.73 5.27 1.06
N VAL A 102 -17.05 6.35 0.70
CA VAL A 102 -15.94 6.93 1.46
C VAL A 102 -16.43 8.03 2.42
N LYS A 103 -15.74 8.18 3.55
CA LYS A 103 -15.91 9.33 4.44
C LYS A 103 -15.32 10.59 3.79
N ALA A 104 -15.82 11.77 4.16
CA ALA A 104 -15.27 13.05 3.72
C ALA A 104 -13.77 13.15 4.08
N ALA A 105 -12.98 13.73 3.18
CA ALA A 105 -11.53 13.87 3.37
C ALA A 105 -11.17 15.01 4.35
N HIS A 106 -12.05 16.00 4.50
CA HIS A 106 -11.80 17.21 5.32
C HIS A 106 -10.51 17.95 4.92
N PHE A 107 -10.31 18.08 3.61
CA PHE A 107 -9.26 18.92 3.02
C PHE A 107 -9.80 20.32 2.69
N ASP A 108 -8.91 21.25 2.36
CA ASP A 108 -9.27 22.64 2.06
C ASP A 108 -9.58 22.84 0.55
N VAL A 109 -9.90 21.74 -0.14
CA VAL A 109 -10.21 21.66 -1.57
C VAL A 109 -11.38 20.69 -1.78
N ASP A 110 -12.07 20.84 -2.92
CA ASP A 110 -13.11 19.90 -3.33
C ASP A 110 -12.50 18.52 -3.61
N TRP A 111 -12.87 17.56 -2.75
CA TRP A 111 -12.34 16.21 -2.76
C TRP A 111 -13.47 15.19 -2.71
N THR A 112 -13.60 14.43 -3.78
CA THR A 112 -14.63 13.42 -3.99
C THR A 112 -14.01 12.04 -4.17
N VAL A 113 -14.87 11.04 -4.43
CA VAL A 113 -14.42 9.69 -4.76
C VAL A 113 -13.59 9.66 -6.06
N GLU A 114 -13.74 10.64 -6.94
CA GLU A 114 -12.94 10.77 -8.15
C GLU A 114 -11.47 11.02 -7.80
N GLU A 115 -11.20 12.01 -6.95
CA GLU A 115 -9.85 12.31 -6.47
C GLU A 115 -9.25 11.16 -5.65
N ASP A 116 -10.06 10.45 -4.85
CA ASP A 116 -9.61 9.24 -4.17
C ASP A 116 -9.16 8.15 -5.16
N SER A 117 -9.90 7.99 -6.26
CA SER A 117 -9.59 7.00 -7.30
C SER A 117 -8.31 7.37 -8.04
N ARG A 118 -8.14 8.66 -8.38
CA ARG A 118 -6.91 9.19 -8.99
C ARG A 118 -5.72 9.08 -8.07
N LEU A 119 -5.88 9.32 -6.77
CA LEU A 119 -4.81 9.16 -5.78
C LEU A 119 -4.32 7.70 -5.72
N LEU A 120 -5.24 6.74 -5.73
CA LEU A 120 -4.90 5.31 -5.73
C LEU A 120 -4.24 4.85 -7.03
N LEU A 121 -4.70 5.34 -8.18
CA LEU A 121 -4.01 5.12 -9.46
C LEU A 121 -2.58 5.67 -9.41
N GLY A 122 -2.42 6.90 -8.92
CA GLY A 122 -1.10 7.51 -8.75
C GLY A 122 -0.18 6.69 -7.84
N ILE A 123 -0.70 6.11 -6.77
CA ILE A 123 0.08 5.20 -5.91
C ILE A 123 0.55 3.96 -6.66
N VAL A 124 -0.27 3.37 -7.54
CA VAL A 124 0.13 2.20 -8.34
C VAL A 124 1.15 2.56 -9.43
N GLU A 125 1.06 3.75 -10.00
CA GLU A 125 1.91 4.16 -11.13
C GLU A 125 3.23 4.79 -10.68
N HIS A 126 3.21 5.60 -9.61
CA HIS A 126 4.36 6.37 -9.14
C HIS A 126 4.93 5.87 -7.81
N GLY A 127 4.21 4.99 -7.11
CA GLY A 127 4.58 4.48 -5.80
C GLY A 127 3.96 5.29 -4.65
N TYR A 128 3.69 4.60 -3.54
CA TYR A 128 3.20 5.22 -2.32
C TYR A 128 4.25 6.16 -1.72
N GLY A 129 3.85 7.36 -1.33
CA GLY A 129 4.78 8.36 -0.77
C GLY A 129 5.34 9.33 -1.81
N ASN A 130 5.30 8.98 -3.10
CA ASN A 130 5.79 9.81 -4.20
C ASN A 130 4.79 10.87 -4.64
N TRP A 131 4.34 11.66 -3.67
CA TRP A 131 3.28 12.65 -3.83
C TRP A 131 3.62 13.72 -4.87
N GLU A 132 4.90 14.10 -5.01
CA GLU A 132 5.33 15.07 -6.02
C GLU A 132 5.22 14.49 -7.44
N LEU A 133 5.58 13.21 -7.65
CA LEU A 133 5.39 12.55 -8.94
C LEU A 133 3.89 12.45 -9.27
N ILE A 134 3.08 12.02 -8.29
CA ILE A 134 1.61 11.97 -8.40
C ILE A 134 1.02 13.34 -8.73
N LYS A 135 1.54 14.42 -8.13
CA LYS A 135 1.09 15.79 -8.40
C LYS A 135 1.44 16.23 -9.80
N SER A 136 2.62 15.86 -10.29
CA SER A 136 3.13 16.26 -11.60
C SER A 136 2.50 15.50 -12.77
N ASP A 137 1.77 14.41 -12.49
CA ASP A 137 1.12 13.61 -13.52
C ASP A 137 -0.16 14.29 -14.06
N PRO A 138 -0.18 14.70 -15.34
CA PRO A 138 -1.35 15.35 -15.94
C PRO A 138 -2.57 14.42 -16.07
N GLU A 139 -2.38 13.10 -16.18
CA GLU A 139 -3.47 12.12 -16.33
C GLU A 139 -4.25 11.92 -15.02
N LEU A 140 -3.63 12.25 -13.88
CA LEU A 140 -4.24 12.13 -12.56
C LEU A 140 -5.10 13.33 -12.18
N GLN A 141 -4.87 14.49 -12.80
CA GLN A 141 -5.64 15.72 -12.56
C GLN A 141 -5.65 16.15 -11.07
N LEU A 142 -4.53 15.96 -10.38
CA LEU A 142 -4.36 16.30 -8.95
C LEU A 142 -3.47 17.53 -8.72
N ALA A 143 -2.86 18.08 -9.78
CA ALA A 143 -1.81 19.10 -9.70
C ALA A 143 -2.21 20.35 -8.89
N ASP A 144 -3.45 20.80 -9.04
CA ASP A 144 -4.03 21.95 -8.34
C ASP A 144 -4.70 21.59 -7.00
N LYS A 145 -4.81 20.29 -6.70
CA LYS A 145 -5.52 19.78 -5.52
C LYS A 145 -4.61 19.32 -4.39
N ILE A 146 -3.39 18.89 -4.67
CA ILE A 146 -2.48 18.33 -3.65
C ILE A 146 -1.20 19.14 -3.48
N LEU A 147 -0.64 19.08 -2.27
CA LEU A 147 0.58 19.79 -1.88
C LEU A 147 0.54 21.29 -2.26
N PRO A 148 -0.45 22.05 -1.77
CA PRO A 148 -0.47 23.49 -1.99
C PRO A 148 0.79 24.13 -1.41
N GLY A 149 1.26 25.21 -2.05
CA GLY A 149 2.47 25.91 -1.61
C GLY A 149 2.34 26.54 -0.20
N GLU A 150 1.10 26.79 0.23
CA GLU A 150 0.79 27.19 1.60
C GLU A 150 0.76 25.96 2.51
N THR A 151 1.71 25.84 3.43
CA THR A 151 1.92 24.64 4.28
C THR A 151 0.75 24.32 5.20
N GLU A 152 -0.06 25.32 5.55
CA GLU A 152 -1.25 25.17 6.39
C GLU A 152 -2.45 24.62 5.62
N LYS A 153 -2.47 24.75 4.28
CA LYS A 153 -3.55 24.22 3.45
C LYS A 153 -3.40 22.72 3.23
N LYS A 154 -4.53 22.03 3.28
CA LYS A 154 -4.64 20.58 3.09
C LYS A 154 -5.11 20.25 1.68
N PRO A 155 -4.61 19.15 1.08
CA PRO A 155 -3.78 18.11 1.69
C PRO A 155 -2.27 18.28 1.45
N GLN A 156 -1.51 18.33 2.54
CA GLN A 156 -0.06 18.03 2.56
C GLN A 156 0.21 16.51 2.62
N ALA A 157 1.47 16.10 2.44
CA ALA A 157 1.91 14.69 2.43
C ALA A 157 1.32 13.83 3.56
N LYS A 158 1.33 14.31 4.82
CA LYS A 158 0.76 13.59 5.97
C LYS A 158 -0.74 13.28 5.83
N HIS A 159 -1.49 14.17 5.16
CA HIS A 159 -2.92 14.03 4.94
C HIS A 159 -3.20 13.04 3.81
N LEU A 160 -2.39 13.10 2.74
CA LEU A 160 -2.43 12.12 1.64
C LEU A 160 -2.10 10.71 2.15
N GLN A 161 -1.09 10.59 3.02
CA GLN A 161 -0.74 9.34 3.68
C GLN A 161 -1.92 8.78 4.48
N THR A 162 -2.50 9.60 5.37
CA THR A 162 -3.66 9.22 6.18
C THR A 162 -4.85 8.80 5.32
N ARG A 163 -5.08 9.51 4.21
CA ARG A 163 -6.18 9.20 3.28
C ARG A 163 -5.93 7.89 2.54
N SER A 164 -4.72 7.68 2.06
CA SER A 164 -4.31 6.46 1.34
C SER A 164 -4.45 5.23 2.23
N ASP A 165 -3.97 5.28 3.47
CA ASP A 165 -4.10 4.18 4.44
C ASP A 165 -5.57 3.83 4.73
N TYR A 166 -6.43 4.85 4.79
CA TYR A 166 -7.87 4.65 4.95
C TYR A 166 -8.49 3.97 3.73
N LEU A 167 -8.15 4.40 2.52
CA LEU A 167 -8.67 3.85 1.27
C LEU A 167 -8.20 2.39 1.05
N LEU A 168 -6.92 2.09 1.33
CA LEU A 168 -6.39 0.73 1.26
C LEU A 168 -7.15 -0.22 2.19
N LYS A 169 -7.40 0.19 3.44
CA LYS A 169 -8.20 -0.58 4.40
C LYS A 169 -9.64 -0.78 3.95
N LEU A 170 -10.22 0.19 3.25
CA LEU A 170 -11.56 0.04 2.67
C LEU A 170 -11.56 -0.98 1.54
N LEU A 171 -10.62 -0.88 0.60
CA LEU A 171 -10.50 -1.80 -0.52
C LEU A 171 -10.32 -3.24 -0.05
N LYS A 172 -9.46 -3.48 0.94
CA LYS A 172 -9.28 -4.80 1.56
C LYS A 172 -10.61 -5.38 2.05
N LYS A 173 -11.39 -4.59 2.80
CA LYS A 173 -12.72 -5.02 3.27
C LYS A 173 -13.73 -5.27 2.16
N GLU A 174 -13.64 -4.56 1.04
CA GLU A 174 -14.52 -4.81 -0.10
C GLU A 174 -14.19 -6.12 -0.81
N VAL A 175 -12.90 -6.42 -0.98
CA VAL A 175 -12.45 -7.67 -1.59
C VAL A 175 -12.85 -8.85 -0.70
N GLU A 176 -12.57 -8.78 0.60
CA GLU A 176 -12.98 -9.81 1.59
C GLU A 176 -14.50 -10.05 1.56
N LYS A 177 -15.30 -8.99 1.43
CA LYS A 177 -16.77 -9.11 1.30
C LYS A 177 -17.21 -9.79 0.01
N LYS A 178 -16.60 -9.45 -1.12
CA LYS A 178 -16.91 -10.07 -2.42
C LYS A 178 -16.58 -11.57 -2.41
N GLU A 179 -15.47 -11.94 -1.82
CA GLU A 179 -15.08 -13.36 -1.65
C GLU A 179 -16.03 -14.12 -0.73
N SER A 180 -16.48 -13.49 0.37
CA SER A 180 -17.48 -14.11 1.26
C SER A 180 -18.89 -14.19 0.68
N GLY A 181 -19.24 -13.32 -0.28
CA GLY A 181 -20.57 -13.25 -0.89
C GLY A 181 -20.75 -14.11 -2.14
N GLN A 182 -19.66 -14.57 -2.77
CA GLN A 182 -19.71 -15.49 -3.92
C GLN A 182 -19.92 -16.97 -3.53
N GLY A 183 -20.02 -17.28 -2.23
CA GLY A 183 -20.28 -18.63 -1.73
C GLY A 183 -21.72 -19.12 -1.81
N ASP A 184 -22.69 -18.24 -2.10
CA ASP A 184 -24.14 -18.55 -2.00
C ASP A 184 -24.88 -18.68 -3.35
N GLU A 185 -24.19 -18.65 -4.51
CA GLU A 185 -24.81 -18.77 -5.85
C GLU A 185 -24.39 -20.03 -6.63
N VAL A 186 -24.27 -21.20 -5.97
CA VAL A 186 -24.38 -22.50 -6.65
C VAL A 186 -25.27 -23.42 -5.83
N CYS A 187 -26.57 -23.36 -6.09
CA CYS A 187 -27.55 -24.46 -6.10
C CYS A 187 -28.96 -23.87 -6.27
N ASN A 188 -29.46 -23.85 -7.50
CA ASN A 188 -30.88 -24.01 -7.76
C ASN A 188 -31.07 -24.62 -9.16
#